data_AF-A0A2K9DZ46-F1
#
_entry.id   AF-A0A2K9DZ46-F1
#
_cell.length_a   1.000
_cell.length_b   1.000
_cell.length_c   1.000
_cell.angle_alpha   90.00
_cell.angle_beta   90.00
_cell.angle_gamma   90.00
#
_symmetry.space_group_name_H-M   'P 1'
#
loop_
_entity.id
_entity.type
_entity.pdbx_description
1 polymer ?
#
loop_
_entity_poly.entity_id
_entity_poly.type
_entity_poly.pdbx_seq_one_letter_code
_entity_poly.pdbx_strand_id
1 'polypeptide(L)'
;MCSGWLGHRDPADLLAVRVGIASGAVDPSCAEYTTDVPLFSSGAEAADHGIRDLQNPDERASQTIAKIVRARQIAGNPVTT
;
A
#
# COMPACT_ATOMS: atom_id res chain seq x y z
N MET A 1 6.41 -7.18 -0.74
CA MET A 1 6.69 -6.14 0.28
C MET A 1 6.00 -4.85 -0.12
N CYS A 2 5.59 -3.97 0.82
CA CYS A 2 5.09 -2.64 0.45
C CYS A 2 6.25 -1.76 -0.04
N SER A 3 6.22 -1.36 -1.31
CA SER A 3 7.28 -0.57 -1.96
C SER A 3 7.58 0.76 -1.27
N GLY A 4 6.55 1.47 -0.80
CA GLY A 4 6.74 2.74 -0.09
C GLY A 4 7.43 2.54 1.26
N TRP A 5 7.04 1.51 2.01
CA TRP A 5 7.74 1.16 3.26
C TRP A 5 9.16 0.67 3.01
N LEU A 6 9.40 -0.07 1.93
CA LEU A 6 10.73 -0.59 1.65
C LEU A 6 11.70 0.49 1.17
N GLY A 7 11.23 1.39 0.29
CA GLY A 7 12.07 2.37 -0.38
C GLY A 7 12.19 3.74 0.30
N HIS A 8 11.46 4.02 1.40
CA HIS A 8 11.52 5.35 2.04
C HIS A 8 12.90 5.73 2.60
N ARG A 9 13.81 4.76 2.69
CA ARG A 9 15.23 4.89 3.00
C ARG A 9 15.98 3.68 2.44
N ASP A 10 17.31 3.62 2.62
CA ASP A 10 18.09 2.43 2.30
C ASP A 10 17.47 1.18 2.96
N PRO A 11 16.98 0.18 2.18
CA PRO A 11 16.40 -1.04 2.73
C PRO A 11 17.32 -1.78 3.69
N ALA A 12 18.64 -1.71 3.50
CA ALA A 12 19.63 -2.33 4.37
C ALA A 12 19.68 -1.69 5.77
N ASP A 13 19.26 -0.42 5.91
CA ASP A 13 19.16 0.24 7.23
C ASP A 13 17.96 -0.25 8.05
N LEU A 14 16.99 -0.91 7.41
CA LEU A 14 15.78 -1.37 8.07
C LEU A 14 16.05 -2.63 8.89
N LEU A 15 15.98 -2.52 10.22
CA LEU A 15 16.15 -3.67 11.11
C LEU A 15 15.23 -4.83 10.75
N ALA A 16 13.97 -4.55 10.39
CA ALA A 16 13.00 -5.56 9.99
C ALA A 16 13.42 -6.31 8.72
N VAL A 17 14.02 -5.62 7.73
CA VAL A 17 14.55 -6.24 6.52
C VAL A 17 15.72 -7.15 6.88
N ARG A 18 16.67 -6.65 7.68
CA ARG A 18 17.84 -7.43 8.13
C ARG A 18 17.44 -8.69 8.89
N VAL A 19 16.54 -8.57 9.86
CA VAL A 19 16.04 -9.71 10.65
C VAL A 19 15.25 -10.67 9.77
N GLY A 20 14.39 -10.16 8.89
CA GLY A 20 13.60 -10.99 7.98
C GLY A 20 14.47 -11.79 7.00
N ILE A 21 15.55 -11.22 6.48
CA ILE A 21 16.52 -11.93 5.64
C ILE A 21 17.25 -12.99 6.46
N ALA A 22 17.75 -12.63 7.65
CA ALA A 22 18.47 -13.57 8.51
C ALA A 22 17.59 -14.76 8.95
N SER A 23 16.28 -14.56 9.09
CA SER A 23 15.33 -15.62 9.42
C SER A 23 14.74 -16.34 8.20
N GLY A 24 15.12 -15.96 6.97
CA GLY A 24 14.56 -16.52 5.72
C GLY A 24 13.10 -16.14 5.44
N ALA A 25 12.54 -15.15 6.15
CA ALA A 25 11.18 -14.66 5.95
C ALA A 25 11.06 -13.58 4.86
N VAL A 26 12.19 -12.94 4.51
CA VAL A 26 12.29 -11.90 3.49
C VAL A 26 13.36 -12.31 2.49
N ASP A 27 13.05 -12.17 1.21
CA ASP A 27 14.00 -12.44 0.12
C ASP A 27 15.16 -11.43 0.14
N PRO A 28 16.44 -11.86 -0.01
CA PRO A 28 17.59 -10.96 0.00
C PRO A 28 17.54 -9.80 -1.00
N SER A 29 16.87 -9.97 -2.15
CA SER A 29 16.70 -8.91 -3.16
C SER A 29 16.00 -7.66 -2.61
N CYS A 30 15.30 -7.79 -1.49
CA CYS A 30 14.67 -6.66 -0.82
C CYS A 30 15.66 -5.66 -0.23
N ALA A 31 16.88 -6.09 0.10
CA ALA A 31 17.94 -5.20 0.57
C ALA A 31 18.48 -4.29 -0.55
N GLU A 32 18.28 -4.68 -1.81
CA GLU A 32 18.74 -3.96 -3.00
C GLU A 32 17.61 -3.17 -3.68
N TYR A 33 16.44 -3.08 -3.04
CA TYR A 33 15.28 -2.43 -3.62
C TYR A 33 15.50 -0.92 -3.82
N THR A 34 15.27 -0.46 -5.05
CA THR A 34 15.27 0.96 -5.42
C THR A 34 14.01 1.32 -6.20
N THR A 35 13.65 2.60 -6.19
CA THR A 35 12.52 3.10 -6.99
C THR A 35 12.75 4.55 -7.43
N ASP A 36 12.32 4.85 -8.66
CA ASP A 36 12.27 6.22 -9.18
C ASP A 36 10.94 6.92 -8.84
N VAL A 37 10.01 6.21 -8.20
CA VAL A 37 8.74 6.77 -7.77
C VAL A 37 8.99 7.61 -6.50
N PRO A 38 8.66 8.92 -6.50
CA PRO A 38 8.81 9.74 -5.31
C PRO A 38 8.01 9.16 -4.13
N LEU A 39 8.67 9.02 -2.98
CA LEU A 39 8.06 8.51 -1.76
C LEU A 39 7.81 9.65 -0.78
N PHE A 40 6.81 9.48 0.08
CA PHE A 40 6.54 10.41 1.18
C PHE A 40 7.70 10.41 2.17
N SER A 41 7.98 11.59 2.75
CA SER A 41 9.09 11.74 3.70
C SER A 41 8.81 11.11 5.06
N SER A 42 7.53 10.85 5.35
CA SER A 42 7.08 10.21 6.58
C SER A 42 5.86 9.34 6.36
N GLY A 43 5.64 8.40 7.30
CA GLY A 43 4.41 7.61 7.33
C GLY A 43 3.16 8.46 7.59
N ALA A 44 3.29 9.59 8.31
CA ALA A 44 2.19 10.52 8.55
C ALA A 44 1.74 11.18 7.24
N GLU A 45 2.66 11.69 6.43
CA GLU A 45 2.34 12.25 5.11
C GLU A 45 1.70 11.21 4.19
N ALA A 46 2.20 9.98 4.19
CA ALA A 46 1.62 8.89 3.43
C ALA A 46 0.18 8.57 3.88
N ALA A 47 -0.07 8.59 5.19
CA ALA A 47 -1.40 8.34 5.75
C ALA A 47 -2.36 9.48 5.40
N ASP A 48 -1.96 10.74 5.61
CA ASP A 48 -2.74 11.92 5.27
C ASP A 48 -3.11 11.93 3.79
N HIS A 49 -2.14 11.61 2.92
CA HIS A 49 -2.39 11.46 1.49
C HIS A 49 -3.33 10.29 1.18
N GLY A 50 -3.23 9.15 1.88
CA GLY A 50 -4.05 7.97 1.62
C GLY A 50 -5.53 8.13 2.01
N ILE A 51 -5.83 8.96 3.00
CA ILE A 51 -7.20 9.16 3.51
C ILE A 51 -7.87 10.46 3.02
N ARG A 52 -7.15 11.30 2.27
CA ARG A 52 -7.61 12.65 1.87
C ARG A 52 -9.01 12.70 1.28
N ASP A 53 -9.34 11.73 0.43
CA ASP A 53 -10.58 11.70 -0.35
C ASP A 53 -11.51 10.60 0.19
N LEU A 54 -11.25 10.08 1.39
CA LEU A 54 -12.04 8.98 1.96
C LEU A 54 -13.50 9.40 2.20
N GLN A 55 -13.71 10.62 2.69
CA GLN A 55 -15.06 11.15 2.95
C GLN A 55 -15.75 11.66 1.68
N ASN A 56 -14.96 12.17 0.73
CA ASN A 56 -15.45 12.74 -0.53
C ASN A 56 -14.64 12.15 -1.69
N PRO A 57 -14.92 10.90 -2.09
CA PRO A 57 -14.20 10.24 -3.16
C PRO A 57 -14.41 10.95 -4.48
N ASP A 58 -13.38 10.98 -5.32
CA ASP A 58 -13.50 11.52 -6.67
C ASP A 58 -14.45 10.68 -7.55
N GLU A 59 -14.75 11.18 -8.74
CA GLU A 59 -15.67 10.51 -9.65
C GLU A 59 -15.17 9.10 -10.04
N ARG A 60 -13.86 8.96 -10.29
CA ARG A 60 -13.25 7.68 -10.68
C ARG A 60 -13.35 6.65 -9.55
N ALA A 61 -13.09 7.05 -8.31
CA ALA A 61 -13.21 6.23 -7.12
C ALA A 61 -14.68 5.83 -6.93
N SER A 62 -15.60 6.78 -7.05
CA SER A 62 -17.05 6.52 -6.96
C SER A 62 -17.54 5.50 -7.99
N GLN A 63 -17.10 5.61 -9.26
CA GLN A 63 -17.40 4.63 -10.30
C GLN A 63 -16.81 3.25 -9.99
N THR A 64 -15.60 3.21 -9.43
CA THR A 64 -14.94 1.96 -9.02
C THR A 64 -15.69 1.29 -7.88
N ILE A 65 -16.12 2.06 -6.87
CA ILE A 65 -16.96 1.58 -5.77
C ILE A 65 -18.26 0.98 -6.32
N ALA A 66 -18.96 1.69 -7.20
CA ALA A 66 -20.20 1.20 -7.81
C ALA A 66 -19.98 -0.12 -8.58
N LYS A 67 -18.88 -0.24 -9.32
CA LYS A 67 -18.50 -1.50 -10.00
C LYS A 67 -18.31 -2.65 -9.03
N ILE A 68 -17.60 -2.42 -7.91
CA ILE A 68 -17.36 -3.43 -6.89
C ILE A 68 -18.66 -3.85 -6.20
N VAL A 69 -19.52 -2.88 -5.84
CA VAL A 69 -20.84 -3.15 -5.25
C VAL A 69 -21.69 -4.03 -6.17
N ARG A 70 -21.77 -3.70 -7.46
CA ARG A 70 -22.49 -4.51 -8.45
C ARG A 70 -21.93 -5.92 -8.57
N ALA A 71 -20.60 -6.07 -8.65
CA ALA A 71 -19.97 -7.39 -8.73
C ALA A 71 -20.29 -8.26 -7.51
N ARG A 72 -20.30 -7.66 -6.32
CA ARG A 72 -20.63 -8.33 -5.05
C ARG A 72 -22.08 -8.76 -4.94
N GLN A 73 -23.01 -7.95 -5.44
CA GLN A 73 -24.42 -8.33 -5.55
C GLN A 73 -24.61 -9.56 -6.44
N ILE A 74 -23.95 -9.59 -7.61
CA ILE A 74 -24.00 -10.73 -8.54
C ILE A 74 -23.39 -11.99 -7.89
N ALA A 75 -22.30 -11.83 -7.13
CA ALA A 75 -21.62 -12.93 -6.43
C ALA A 75 -22.36 -13.42 -5.17
N GLY A 76 -23.51 -12.84 -4.80
CA GLY A 76 -24.28 -13.24 -3.62
C GLY A 76 -23.67 -12.81 -2.27
N ASN A 77 -22.74 -11.85 -2.26
CA ASN A 77 -22.18 -11.26 -1.05
C ASN A 77 -22.32 -9.72 -1.09
N PRO A 78 -23.55 -9.20 -0.97
CA PRO A 78 -23.82 -7.77 -1.14
C PRO A 78 -23.13 -6.93 -0.05
N VAL A 79 -22.66 -5.74 -0.43
CA VAL A 79 -22.15 -4.75 0.53
C VAL A 79 -23.32 -4.23 1.35
N THR A 80 -23.26 -4.39 2.67
CA THR A 80 -24.21 -3.82 3.63
C THR A 80 -23.65 -2.49 4.11
N THR A 81 -24.46 -1.44 4.02
CA THR A 81 -24.16 -0.09 4.53
C THR A 81 -24.91 0.17 5.82
#